data_AF-B1KRJ6-F1
#
_entry.id   AF-B1KRJ6-F1
#
_cell.length_a   1.000
_cell.length_b   1.000
_cell.length_c   1.000
_cell.angle_alpha   90.00
_cell.angle_beta   90.00
_cell.angle_gamma   90.00
#
_symmetry.space_group_name_H-M   'P 1'
#
loop_
_entity.id
_entity.type
_entity.pdbx_description
1 polymer ?
#
loop_
_entity_poly.entity_id
_entity_poly.type
_entity_poly.pdbx_seq_one_letter_code
_entity_poly.pdbx_strand_id
1 'polypeptide(L)'
;MNSQPWVKIYDDEAWDDSIVGNREGLLALKQAIDDALENECVEVADRFKSDFGVVAFTDQDWEQTEPTEVKGIWGVVIPFILFLWAVVLPLFAIYKLAFE
;
A
#
# COMPACT_ATOMS: atom_id res chain seq x y z
N MET A 1 -16.52 16.21 17.62
CA MET A 1 -15.16 15.63 17.73
C MET A 1 -14.21 16.64 17.15
N ASN A 2 -13.39 17.29 17.97
CA ASN A 2 -12.40 18.26 17.51
C ASN A 2 -11.07 17.50 17.31
N SER A 3 -11.05 16.65 16.27
CA SER A 3 -9.88 15.86 15.92
C SER A 3 -8.93 16.74 15.16
N GLN A 4 -7.73 16.99 15.69
CA GLN A 4 -6.69 17.75 14.98
C GLN A 4 -6.53 17.25 13.53
N PRO A 5 -6.31 18.15 12.56
CA PRO A 5 -6.06 17.77 11.17
C PRO A 5 -4.81 16.90 11.09
N TRP A 6 -4.94 15.75 10.43
CA TRP A 6 -3.85 14.79 10.28
C TRP A 6 -3.84 14.14 8.90
N VAL A 7 -2.64 13.86 8.42
CA VAL A 7 -2.34 13.19 7.15
C VAL A 7 -1.19 12.22 7.41
N LYS A 8 -1.19 11.07 6.73
CA LYS A 8 -0.14 10.07 6.84
C LYS A 8 0.05 9.39 5.49
N ILE A 9 1.28 9.07 5.14
CA ILE A 9 1.61 8.22 3.99
C ILE A 9 1.66 6.78 4.52
N TYR A 10 0.76 5.93 4.04
CA TYR A 10 0.81 4.50 4.34
C TYR A 10 1.53 3.76 3.22
N ASP A 11 2.38 2.84 3.65
CA ASP A 11 3.00 1.77 2.88
C ASP A 11 2.76 0.49 3.70
N ASP A 12 1.49 0.09 3.79
CA ASP A 12 1.07 -1.13 4.48
C ASP A 12 0.16 -1.98 3.59
N GLU A 13 -0.02 -3.26 3.93
CA GLU A 13 -0.80 -4.22 3.13
C GLU A 13 -2.26 -3.78 2.87
N ALA A 14 -2.81 -2.86 3.67
CA ALA A 14 -4.17 -2.38 3.54
C ALA A 14 -4.28 -1.10 2.68
N TRP A 15 -3.20 -0.34 2.59
CA TRP A 15 -3.13 0.98 1.96
C TRP A 15 -1.81 1.09 1.20
N ASP A 16 -1.74 0.36 0.10
CA ASP A 16 -0.63 0.37 -0.87
C ASP A 16 -0.43 1.80 -1.39
N ASP A 17 0.77 2.36 -1.17
CA ASP A 17 1.22 3.70 -1.60
C ASP A 17 0.15 4.82 -1.48
N SER A 18 -0.49 4.91 -0.31
CA SER A 18 -1.68 5.74 -0.14
C SER A 18 -1.51 6.87 0.87
N ILE A 19 -1.94 8.08 0.49
CA ILE A 19 -2.07 9.21 1.43
C ILE A 19 -3.43 9.14 2.11
N VAL A 20 -3.43 8.99 3.44
CA VAL A 20 -4.64 8.86 4.25
C VAL A 20 -4.69 9.98 5.28
N GLY A 21 -5.86 10.57 5.50
CA GLY A 21 -6.05 11.63 6.48
C GLY A 21 -7.50 11.78 6.90
N ASN A 22 -7.75 12.54 7.97
CA ASN A 22 -9.11 13.00 8.23
C ASN A 22 -9.50 14.09 7.22
N ARG A 23 -10.80 14.40 7.12
CA ARG A 23 -11.32 15.41 6.18
C ARG A 23 -10.58 16.74 6.30
N GLU A 24 -10.32 17.21 7.53
CA GLU A 24 -9.63 18.47 7.78
C GLU A 24 -8.15 18.42 7.35
N GLY A 25 -7.46 17.32 7.60
CA GLY A 25 -6.07 17.10 7.16
C GLY A 25 -5.94 17.02 5.65
N LEU A 26 -6.84 16.31 4.96
CA LEU A 26 -6.84 16.24 3.50
C LEU A 26 -7.14 17.59 2.84
N LEU A 27 -8.01 18.40 3.44
CA LEU A 27 -8.24 19.78 2.99
C LEU A 27 -7.01 20.66 3.20
N ALA A 28 -6.33 20.53 4.35
CA ALA A 28 -5.10 21.27 4.63
C ALA A 28 -3.94 20.84 3.71
N LEU A 29 -3.84 19.55 3.39
CA LEU A 29 -2.89 19.03 2.40
C LEU A 29 -3.15 19.62 1.02
N LYS A 30 -4.42 19.63 0.57
CA LYS A 30 -4.77 20.24 -0.71
C LYS A 30 -4.29 21.69 -0.77
N GLN A 31 -4.54 22.46 0.29
CA GLN A 31 -4.09 23.84 0.35
C GLN A 31 -2.56 23.96 0.38
N ALA A 32 -1.85 23.06 1.05
CA ALA A 32 -0.39 23.03 1.00
C ALA A 32 0.17 22.69 -0.39
N ILE A 33 -0.51 21.81 -1.15
CA ILE A 33 -0.17 21.51 -2.54
C ILE A 33 -0.41 22.74 -3.42
N ASP A 34 -1.58 23.37 -3.31
CA ASP A 34 -1.91 24.58 -4.06
C ASP A 34 -0.85 25.68 -3.78
N ASP A 35 -0.48 25.89 -2.51
CA ASP A 35 0.55 26.85 -2.14
C ASP A 35 1.96 26.45 -2.65
N ALA A 36 2.29 25.15 -2.71
CA ALA A 36 3.57 24.67 -3.22
C ALA A 36 3.68 24.78 -4.75
N LEU A 37 2.56 24.72 -5.48
CA LEU A 37 2.53 25.02 -6.91
C LEU A 37 2.84 26.49 -7.19
N GLU A 38 2.50 27.39 -6.28
CA GLU A 38 2.79 28.83 -6.41
C GLU A 38 4.18 29.21 -5.87
N ASN A 39 4.62 28.59 -4.77
CA ASN A 39 5.83 28.98 -4.04
C ASN A 39 6.98 27.98 -4.13
N GLU A 40 6.83 26.94 -4.98
CA GLU A 40 7.75 25.80 -5.18
C GLU A 40 7.91 24.88 -3.97
N CYS A 41 7.78 25.37 -2.73
CA CYS A 41 8.03 24.61 -1.52
C CYS A 41 7.27 25.21 -0.32
N VAL A 42 6.60 24.35 0.45
CA VAL A 42 5.80 24.74 1.62
C VAL A 42 6.03 23.76 2.77
N GLU A 43 6.34 24.30 3.94
CA GLU A 43 6.43 23.55 5.18
C GLU A 43 5.03 23.24 5.75
N VAL A 44 4.80 21.99 6.17
CA VAL A 44 3.47 21.51 6.61
C VAL A 44 3.37 21.23 8.11
N ALA A 45 4.48 21.30 8.86
CA ALA A 45 4.54 20.97 10.29
C ALA A 45 3.52 21.74 11.16
N ASP A 46 3.24 22.99 10.81
CA ASP A 46 2.30 23.86 11.54
C ASP A 46 0.84 23.75 11.04
N ARG A 47 0.60 23.06 9.92
CA ARG A 47 -0.71 23.02 9.24
C ARG A 47 -1.52 21.79 9.62
N PHE A 48 -0.86 20.65 9.73
CA PHE A 48 -1.48 19.38 10.12
C PHE A 48 -0.42 18.40 10.62
N LYS A 49 -0.84 17.45 11.46
CA LYS A 49 0.05 16.38 11.92
C LYS A 49 0.33 15.42 10.75
N SER A 50 1.59 15.32 10.34
CA SER A 50 2.02 14.38 9.30
C SER A 50 3.39 13.75 9.57
N ASP A 51 3.70 12.73 8.78
CA ASP A 51 4.96 12.00 8.73
C ASP A 51 5.98 12.61 7.75
N PHE A 52 5.59 13.64 7.00
CA PHE A 52 6.45 14.43 6.13
C PHE A 52 6.45 15.90 6.57
N GLY A 53 7.57 16.60 6.33
CA GLY A 53 7.74 17.98 6.79
C GLY A 53 7.38 19.04 5.75
N VAL A 54 7.41 18.69 4.46
CA VAL A 54 7.36 19.65 3.35
C VAL A 54 6.58 19.06 2.16
N VAL A 55 5.86 19.92 1.45
CA VAL A 55 5.32 19.66 0.11
C VAL A 55 6.09 20.55 -0.86
N ALA A 56 6.70 19.96 -1.89
CA ALA A 56 7.50 20.67 -2.88
C ALA A 56 7.05 20.32 -4.30
N PHE A 57 7.08 21.32 -5.16
CA PHE A 57 6.90 21.17 -6.60
C PHE A 57 8.26 21.07 -7.26
N THR A 58 8.43 20.10 -8.16
CA THR A 58 9.68 19.87 -8.90
C THR A 58 9.37 19.43 -10.33
N ASP A 59 10.17 19.93 -11.27
CA ASP A 59 10.19 19.48 -12.67
C ASP A 59 11.17 18.31 -12.90
N GLN A 60 11.85 17.83 -11.85
CA GLN A 60 12.72 16.66 -11.97
C GLN A 60 11.87 15.40 -12.19
N ASP A 61 12.21 14.65 -13.23
CA ASP A 61 11.69 13.29 -13.44
C ASP A 61 12.09 12.42 -12.23
N TRP A 62 11.12 12.17 -11.36
CA TRP A 62 11.23 11.16 -10.32
C TRP A 62 10.99 9.81 -10.98
N GLU A 63 11.96 8.89 -10.89
CA GLU A 63 11.78 7.51 -11.34
C GLU A 63 10.53 6.96 -10.64
N GLN A 64 9.47 6.68 -11.41
CA GLN A 64 8.25 6.06 -10.89
C GLN A 64 8.67 4.82 -10.09
N THR A 65 8.25 4.75 -8.83
CA THR A 65 8.34 3.51 -8.06
C THR A 65 7.62 2.44 -8.89
N GLU A 66 8.40 1.50 -9.43
CA GLU A 66 7.83 0.37 -10.16
C GLU A 66 6.81 -0.29 -9.23
N PRO A 67 5.58 -0.58 -9.69
CA PRO A 67 4.58 -1.22 -8.85
C PRO A 67 5.19 -2.48 -8.26
N THR A 68 5.13 -2.60 -6.94
CA THR A 68 5.69 -3.73 -6.20
C THR A 68 4.94 -4.99 -6.64
N GLU A 69 5.41 -5.64 -7.72
CA GLU A 69 4.89 -6.93 -8.14
C GLU A 69 5.05 -7.84 -6.94
N VAL A 70 3.93 -8.39 -6.44
CA VAL A 70 3.94 -9.38 -5.37
C VAL A 70 4.61 -10.66 -5.90
N LYS A 71 5.93 -10.64 -6.00
CA LYS A 71 6.80 -11.77 -6.34
C LYS A 71 6.98 -12.62 -5.09
N GLY A 72 5.87 -13.03 -4.51
CA GLY A 72 5.85 -13.95 -3.39
C GLY A 72 5.85 -15.39 -3.89
N ILE A 73 6.79 -16.20 -3.42
CA ILE A 73 6.83 -17.68 -3.57
C ILE A 73 5.47 -18.32 -3.20
N TRP A 74 4.67 -17.63 -2.38
CA TRP A 74 3.29 -17.96 -2.02
C TRP A 74 2.36 -18.20 -3.20
N GLY A 75 2.54 -17.50 -4.33
CA GLY A 75 1.76 -17.71 -5.55
C GLY A 75 1.93 -19.11 -6.16
N VAL A 76 3.03 -19.81 -5.84
CA VAL A 76 3.31 -21.18 -6.29
C VAL A 76 3.08 -22.21 -5.19
N VAL A 77 3.37 -21.86 -3.93
CA VAL A 77 3.25 -22.77 -2.79
C VAL A 77 1.79 -23.12 -2.48
N ILE A 78 0.89 -22.13 -2.48
CA ILE A 78 -0.52 -22.35 -2.18
C ILE A 78 -1.19 -23.32 -3.18
N PRO A 79 -1.08 -23.11 -4.52
CA PRO A 79 -1.68 -24.05 -5.47
C PRO A 79 -1.03 -25.44 -5.42
N PHE A 80 0.26 -25.54 -5.10
CA PHE A 80 0.92 -26.85 -4.93
C PHE A 80 0.34 -27.64 -3.74
N ILE A 81 0.14 -27.00 -2.59
CA ILE A 81 -0.48 -27.64 -1.41
C ILE A 81 -1.91 -28.07 -1.73
N LEU A 82 -2.69 -27.20 -2.38
CA LEU A 82 -4.07 -27.53 -2.80
C LEU A 82 -4.10 -28.71 -3.78
N PHE A 83 -3.15 -28.78 -4.71
CA PHE A 83 -3.02 -29.92 -5.64
C PHE A 83 -2.72 -31.23 -4.90
N LEU A 84 -1.77 -31.22 -3.97
CA LEU A 84 -1.46 -32.40 -3.16
C LEU A 84 -2.69 -32.89 -2.38
N TRP A 85 -3.46 -31.96 -1.81
CA TRP A 85 -4.63 -32.29 -1.01
C TRP A 85 -5.82 -32.76 -1.84
N ALA A 86 -6.12 -32.08 -2.96
CA ALA A 86 -7.32 -32.36 -3.76
C ALA A 86 -7.13 -33.48 -4.80
N VAL A 87 -5.89 -33.74 -5.22
CA VAL A 87 -5.59 -34.71 -6.29
C VAL A 87 -4.78 -35.88 -5.76
N VAL A 88 -3.62 -35.60 -5.16
CA VAL A 88 -2.67 -36.67 -4.80
C VAL A 88 -3.21 -37.52 -3.64
N LEU A 89 -3.72 -36.91 -2.58
CA LEU A 89 -4.25 -37.67 -1.44
C LEU A 89 -5.45 -38.57 -1.80
N PRO A 90 -6.48 -38.10 -2.55
CA PRO A 90 -7.58 -38.96 -2.96
C PRO A 90 -7.15 -40.09 -3.88
N LEU A 91 -6.27 -39.83 -4.85
CA LEU A 91 -5.76 -40.87 -5.74
C LEU A 91 -4.95 -41.91 -4.97
N PHE A 92 -4.12 -41.48 -4.02
CA PHE A 92 -3.37 -42.39 -3.15
C PHE A 92 -4.30 -43.25 -2.29
N ALA A 93 -5.36 -42.66 -1.72
CA ALA A 93 -6.35 -43.40 -0.93
C ALA A 93 -7.10 -44.44 -1.79
N ILE A 94 -7.51 -44.09 -3.02
CA ILE A 94 -8.15 -45.03 -3.95
C ILE A 94 -7.18 -46.15 -4.35
N TYR A 95 -5.93 -45.81 -4.68
CA TYR A 95 -4.91 -46.79 -5.02
C TYR A 95 -4.70 -47.79 -3.89
N LYS A 96 -4.54 -47.27 -2.66
CA LYS A 96 -4.38 -48.09 -1.46
C LYS A 96 -5.58 -49.01 -1.24
N LEU A 97 -6.81 -48.53 -1.48
CA LEU A 97 -8.02 -49.32 -1.27
C LEU A 97 -8.26 -50.36 -2.38
N ALA A 98 -7.71 -50.14 -3.58
CA ALA A 98 -7.95 -50.99 -4.74
C ALA A 98 -6.84 -52.04 -4.97
N PHE A 99 -5.61 -51.76 -4.54
CA PHE A 99 -4.43 -52.58 -4.87
C PHE A 99 -3.63 -53.04 -3.64
N GLU A 100 -3.96 -52.57 -2.45
CA GLU A 100 -3.37 -52.98 -1.17
C GLU A 100 -4.46 -53.59 -0.26
#